data_AF-A0A0D2HB73-F1
#
_entry.id   AF-A0A0D2HB73-F1
#
_cell.length_a   1.000
_cell.length_b   1.000
_cell.length_c   1.000
_cell.angle_alpha   90.00
_cell.angle_beta   90.00
_cell.angle_gamma   90.00
#
_symmetry.space_group_name_H-M   'P 1'
#
loop_
_entity.id
_entity.type
_entity.pdbx_description
1 polymer ?
#
loop_
_entity_poly.entity_id
_entity_poly.type
_entity_poly.pdbx_seq_one_letter_code
_entity_poly.pdbx_strand_id
1 'polypeptide(L)'
;MKYSMLLASLAPTLMAAPLTHDTFEWTPTLAGYFDVVFQYMQQAKSPGQPSATCDLSRAAMPIAPTPLPNPTGLILEHVAVGRGIQNYTCANATATPAAIGAVARFYNASCVAADYPDLLGLIPNLALQYPLPADPSAPLAPSDLQLSTHHYFSNASTPVFAFDTATSPKFGTVFAQKVHSSDAPANAVPGVSGIGNGAVPWLYLTSRPTTESPIKAVYRLSTAGGQPPETCANMPAAFSVDYSAIYWFYK
;
A
#
# COMPACT_ATOMS: atom_id res chain seq x y z
N MET A 1 -30.55 26.99 -66.25
CA MET A 1 -29.60 26.92 -65.11
C MET A 1 -30.37 26.47 -63.88
N LYS A 2 -30.18 25.21 -63.46
CA LYS A 2 -30.88 24.62 -62.31
C LYS A 2 -30.07 24.91 -61.04
N TYR A 3 -30.66 25.65 -60.11
CA TYR A 3 -30.07 25.87 -58.78
C TYR A 3 -30.30 24.60 -57.93
N SER A 4 -29.21 23.96 -57.51
CA SER A 4 -29.25 22.91 -56.48
C SER A 4 -28.81 23.54 -55.16
N MET A 5 -29.73 23.69 -54.22
CA MET A 5 -29.42 23.99 -52.81
C MET A 5 -28.98 22.68 -52.14
N LEU A 6 -27.72 22.58 -51.74
CA LEU A 6 -27.27 21.56 -50.78
C LEU A 6 -27.57 22.06 -49.36
N LEU A 7 -28.54 21.43 -48.69
CA LEU A 7 -28.66 21.52 -47.24
C LEU A 7 -27.51 20.74 -46.60
N ALA A 8 -26.54 21.44 -46.02
CA ALA A 8 -25.55 20.85 -45.14
C ALA A 8 -26.20 20.59 -43.78
N SER A 9 -26.57 19.34 -43.51
CA SER A 9 -26.94 18.90 -42.17
C SER A 9 -25.68 18.87 -41.28
N LEU A 10 -25.48 19.90 -40.46
CA LEU A 10 -24.56 19.81 -39.32
C LEU A 10 -25.15 18.82 -38.31
N ALA A 11 -24.69 17.57 -38.36
CA ALA A 11 -24.82 16.68 -37.22
C ALA A 11 -23.91 17.23 -36.11
N PRO A 12 -24.44 17.59 -34.93
CA PRO A 12 -23.58 17.87 -33.80
C PRO A 12 -22.92 16.55 -33.39
N THR A 13 -21.66 16.38 -33.79
CA THR A 13 -20.78 15.43 -33.10
C THR A 13 -20.64 15.94 -31.68
N LEU A 14 -21.46 15.41 -30.77
CA LEU A 14 -21.15 15.40 -29.35
C LEU A 14 -19.86 14.61 -29.20
N MET A 15 -18.73 15.31 -29.32
CA MET A 15 -17.50 14.90 -28.66
C MET A 15 -17.85 14.87 -27.18
N ALA A 16 -18.25 13.70 -26.70
CA ALA A 16 -18.18 13.40 -25.29
C ALA A 16 -16.70 13.51 -24.93
N ALA A 17 -16.30 14.70 -24.47
CA ALA A 17 -15.07 14.82 -23.72
C ALA A 17 -15.15 13.77 -22.61
N PRO A 18 -14.10 12.95 -22.39
CA PRO A 18 -14.07 12.11 -21.23
C PRO A 18 -14.12 13.07 -20.03
N LEU A 19 -15.27 13.09 -19.36
CA LEU A 19 -15.35 13.65 -18.02
C LEU A 19 -14.45 12.74 -17.19
N THR A 20 -13.26 13.23 -16.84
CA THR A 20 -12.42 12.66 -15.80
C THR A 20 -13.11 12.90 -14.46
N HIS A 21 -14.24 12.24 -14.27
CA HIS A 21 -14.70 11.91 -12.93
C HIS A 21 -13.91 10.67 -12.55
N ASP A 22 -13.27 10.68 -11.37
CA ASP A 22 -12.74 9.49 -10.73
C ASP A 22 -13.90 8.53 -10.42
N THR A 23 -14.47 7.90 -11.45
CA THR A 23 -15.42 6.81 -11.28
C THR A 23 -14.60 5.61 -10.87
N PHE A 24 -14.51 5.37 -9.57
CA PHE A 24 -14.06 4.11 -9.01
C PHE A 24 -14.82 2.98 -9.73
N GLU A 25 -14.14 2.23 -10.60
CA GLU A 25 -14.74 1.05 -11.23
C GLU A 25 -15.12 0.06 -10.13
N TRP A 26 -16.35 -0.45 -10.17
CA TRP A 26 -16.83 -1.39 -9.18
C TRP A 26 -16.20 -2.76 -9.41
N THR A 27 -15.11 -3.04 -8.69
CA THR A 27 -14.38 -4.31 -8.75
C THR A 27 -14.79 -5.25 -7.61
N PRO A 28 -14.58 -6.57 -7.73
CA PRO A 28 -14.76 -7.49 -6.62
C PRO A 28 -13.96 -7.11 -5.36
N THR A 29 -12.76 -6.53 -5.54
CA THR A 29 -11.93 -6.02 -4.44
C THR A 29 -12.60 -4.85 -3.72
N LEU A 30 -13.15 -3.90 -4.47
CA LEU A 30 -13.87 -2.74 -3.91
C LEU A 30 -15.18 -3.18 -3.22
N ALA A 31 -15.90 -4.13 -3.82
CA ALA A 31 -17.10 -4.71 -3.23
C ALA A 31 -16.82 -5.38 -1.88
N GLY A 32 -15.81 -6.27 -1.83
CA GLY A 32 -15.45 -6.95 -0.58
C GLY A 32 -15.01 -5.99 0.52
N TYR A 33 -14.30 -4.91 0.18
CA TYR A 33 -13.97 -3.85 1.12
C TYR A 33 -15.23 -3.17 1.69
N PHE A 34 -16.14 -2.75 0.82
CA PHE A 34 -17.36 -2.05 1.27
C PHE A 34 -18.37 -2.96 1.97
N ASP A 35 -18.39 -4.26 1.68
CA ASP A 35 -19.19 -5.23 2.43
C ASP A 35 -18.77 -5.27 3.90
N VAL A 36 -17.46 -5.30 4.19
CA VAL A 36 -16.92 -5.25 5.56
C VAL A 36 -17.19 -3.89 6.21
N VAL A 37 -16.97 -2.78 5.48
CA VAL A 37 -17.31 -1.44 5.98
C VAL A 37 -18.79 -1.36 6.35
N PHE A 38 -19.68 -1.86 5.49
CA PHE A 38 -21.12 -1.86 5.74
C PHE A 38 -21.46 -2.68 6.99
N GLN A 39 -20.86 -3.87 7.17
CA GLN A 39 -21.06 -4.67 8.37
C GLN A 39 -20.69 -3.90 9.65
N TYR A 40 -19.54 -3.23 9.67
CA TYR A 40 -19.14 -2.41 10.82
C TYR A 40 -20.04 -1.20 11.05
N MET A 41 -20.51 -0.54 10.00
CA MET A 41 -21.50 0.54 10.13
C MET A 41 -22.81 0.06 10.76
N GLN A 42 -23.26 -1.15 10.42
CA GLN A 42 -24.48 -1.73 11.00
C GLN A 42 -24.28 -2.15 12.45
N GLN A 43 -23.10 -2.67 12.81
CA GLN A 43 -22.74 -2.94 14.20
C GLN A 43 -22.72 -1.64 15.02
N ALA A 44 -22.06 -0.59 14.53
CA ALA A 44 -21.97 0.69 15.23
C ALA A 44 -23.34 1.37 15.49
N LYS A 45 -24.35 1.11 14.65
CA LYS A 45 -25.73 1.59 14.86
C LYS A 45 -26.51 0.78 15.88
N SER A 46 -26.02 -0.39 16.29
CA SER A 46 -26.74 -1.28 17.19
C SER A 46 -26.70 -0.75 18.63
N PRO A 47 -27.83 -0.68 19.34
CA PRO A 47 -27.88 -0.18 20.72
C PRO A 47 -26.94 -0.95 21.66
N GLY A 48 -26.19 -0.22 22.50
CA GLY A 48 -25.31 -0.83 23.50
C GLY A 48 -23.96 -1.32 22.97
N GLN A 49 -23.63 -1.09 21.69
CA GLN A 49 -22.29 -1.36 21.19
C GLN A 49 -21.27 -0.35 21.71
N PRO A 50 -20.12 -0.80 22.25
CA PRO A 50 -19.04 0.09 22.63
C PRO A 50 -18.49 0.83 21.41
N SER A 51 -18.15 2.11 21.59
CA SER A 51 -17.43 2.87 20.56
C SER A 51 -16.04 2.29 20.33
N ALA A 52 -15.55 2.38 19.10
CA ALA A 52 -14.16 2.13 18.75
C ALA A 52 -13.23 2.99 19.63
N THR A 53 -12.25 2.37 20.28
CA THR A 53 -11.36 3.04 21.25
C THR A 53 -9.97 3.28 20.69
N CYS A 54 -9.62 2.69 19.55
CA CYS A 54 -8.27 2.73 18.98
C CYS A 54 -7.19 2.26 19.97
N ASP A 55 -7.48 1.20 20.72
CA ASP A 55 -6.53 0.60 21.65
C ASP A 55 -5.57 -0.34 20.90
N LEU A 56 -4.38 0.18 20.58
CA LEU A 56 -3.34 -0.57 19.87
C LEU A 56 -2.85 -1.82 20.59
N SER A 57 -3.07 -1.96 21.90
CA SER A 57 -2.73 -3.21 22.62
C SER A 57 -3.58 -4.41 22.16
N ARG A 58 -4.72 -4.15 21.52
CA ARG A 58 -5.61 -5.15 20.94
C ARG A 58 -5.28 -5.52 19.50
N ALA A 59 -4.44 -4.72 18.83
CA ALA A 59 -4.08 -4.97 17.44
C ALA A 59 -3.12 -6.17 17.34
N ALA A 60 -3.38 -7.06 16.39
CA ALA A 60 -2.60 -8.27 16.19
C ALA A 60 -2.09 -8.38 14.75
N MET A 61 -0.81 -8.71 14.60
CA MET A 61 -0.22 -9.01 13.31
C MET A 61 -0.81 -10.33 12.75
N PRO A 62 -1.01 -10.45 11.42
CA PRO A 62 -1.33 -11.72 10.81
C PRO A 62 -0.17 -12.72 10.94
N ILE A 63 -0.49 -14.01 10.88
CA ILE A 63 0.50 -15.09 10.98
C ILE A 63 1.23 -15.22 9.63
N ALA A 64 2.56 -15.17 9.68
CA ALA A 64 3.40 -15.34 8.50
C ALA A 64 3.52 -16.81 8.09
N PRO A 65 3.56 -17.13 6.77
CA PRO A 65 3.78 -18.50 6.30
C PRO A 65 5.04 -19.15 6.87
N THR A 66 6.15 -18.40 6.88
CA THR A 66 7.34 -18.71 7.66
C THR A 66 7.36 -17.77 8.86
N PRO A 67 7.38 -18.28 10.11
CA PRO A 67 7.34 -17.43 11.28
C PRO A 67 8.43 -16.34 11.28
N LEU A 68 8.02 -15.10 11.49
CA LEU A 68 8.92 -13.98 11.74
C LEU A 68 9.19 -13.85 13.24
N PRO A 69 10.32 -13.26 13.66
CA PRO A 69 10.59 -13.01 15.08
C PRO A 69 9.46 -12.24 15.75
N ASN A 70 9.13 -12.58 17.00
CA ASN A 70 8.12 -11.87 17.78
C ASN A 70 8.69 -10.54 18.32
N PRO A 71 7.89 -9.47 18.43
CA PRO A 71 8.30 -8.20 19.01
C PRO A 71 8.31 -8.25 20.55
N THR A 72 8.88 -9.30 21.14
CA THR A 72 8.87 -9.50 22.60
C THR A 72 9.54 -8.34 23.33
N GLY A 73 8.83 -7.76 24.30
CA GLY A 73 9.30 -6.61 25.08
C GLY A 73 9.17 -5.26 24.39
N LEU A 74 8.59 -5.22 23.18
CA LEU A 74 8.30 -3.98 22.45
C LEU A 74 6.82 -3.64 22.49
N ILE A 75 6.49 -2.36 22.31
CA ILE A 75 5.11 -1.84 22.31
C ILE A 75 4.78 -1.36 20.90
N LEU A 76 3.59 -1.73 20.41
CA LEU A 76 3.08 -1.25 19.12
C LEU A 76 2.71 0.23 19.22
N GLU A 77 3.28 1.05 18.34
CA GLU A 77 3.08 2.50 18.36
C GLU A 77 2.34 3.03 17.15
N HIS A 78 2.46 2.36 16.00
CA HIS A 78 1.86 2.82 14.75
C HIS A 78 1.68 1.67 13.78
N VAL A 79 0.56 1.71 13.07
CA VAL A 79 0.30 0.85 11.91
C VAL A 79 0.01 1.74 10.72
N ALA A 80 0.60 1.42 9.56
CA ALA A 80 0.39 2.18 8.34
C ALA A 80 0.17 1.29 7.13
N VAL A 81 -0.67 1.74 6.21
CA VAL A 81 -0.77 1.17 4.85
C VAL A 81 0.26 1.88 3.99
N GLY A 82 1.24 1.14 3.47
CA GLY A 82 2.16 1.64 2.47
C GLY A 82 1.64 1.38 1.07
N ARG A 83 1.68 2.40 0.20
CA ARG A 83 1.42 2.29 -1.24
C ARG A 83 2.55 2.97 -2.01
N GLY A 84 3.11 2.27 -2.98
CA GLY A 84 4.18 2.82 -3.82
C GLY A 84 4.74 1.81 -4.80
N ILE A 85 6.02 1.92 -5.09
CA ILE A 85 6.72 1.09 -6.07
C ILE A 85 7.95 0.42 -5.48
N GLN A 86 8.25 -0.76 -5.99
CA GLN A 86 9.51 -1.47 -5.85
C GLN A 86 10.35 -1.23 -7.09
N ASN A 87 11.64 -0.88 -6.94
CA ASN A 87 12.54 -0.56 -8.04
C ASN A 87 13.55 -1.69 -8.26
N TYR A 88 13.74 -2.04 -9.53
CA TYR A 88 14.60 -3.14 -9.96
C TYR A 88 15.52 -2.71 -11.09
N THR A 89 16.65 -3.42 -11.21
CA THR A 89 17.58 -3.30 -12.33
C THR A 89 17.91 -4.66 -12.93
N CYS A 90 18.31 -4.64 -14.19
CA CYS A 90 18.63 -5.80 -14.99
C CYS A 90 20.03 -5.67 -15.58
N ALA A 91 20.90 -6.63 -15.28
CA ALA A 91 22.26 -6.66 -15.84
C ALA A 91 22.28 -7.14 -17.30
N ASN A 92 21.41 -8.11 -17.63
CA ASN A 92 21.18 -8.65 -18.96
C ASN A 92 19.86 -9.43 -18.96
N ALA A 93 19.40 -9.91 -20.13
CA ALA A 93 18.07 -10.54 -20.28
C ALA A 93 17.88 -11.86 -19.50
N THR A 94 18.95 -12.59 -19.16
CA THR A 94 18.83 -13.88 -18.43
C THR A 94 19.05 -13.72 -16.93
N ALA A 95 19.46 -12.54 -16.47
CA ALA A 95 19.65 -12.25 -15.05
C ALA A 95 18.30 -12.21 -14.30
N THR A 96 18.33 -12.52 -13.01
CA THR A 96 17.23 -12.20 -12.10
C THR A 96 17.25 -10.70 -11.77
N PRO A 97 16.12 -10.00 -11.80
CA PRO A 97 16.05 -8.59 -11.46
C PRO A 97 16.59 -8.29 -10.04
N ALA A 98 17.51 -7.35 -9.92
CA ALA A 98 18.09 -6.94 -8.65
C ALA A 98 17.28 -5.80 -8.04
N ALA A 99 16.77 -5.99 -6.83
CA ALA A 99 16.08 -4.93 -6.08
C ALA A 99 17.06 -3.81 -5.70
N ILE A 100 16.72 -2.57 -6.01
CA ILE A 100 17.55 -1.38 -5.72
C ILE A 100 16.88 -0.40 -4.75
N GLY A 101 15.70 -0.74 -4.24
CA GLY A 101 14.98 0.01 -3.22
C GLY A 101 13.50 0.16 -3.54
N ALA A 102 12.84 0.98 -2.73
CA ALA A 102 11.41 1.26 -2.83
C ALA A 102 11.18 2.76 -2.62
N VAL A 103 10.06 3.28 -3.13
CA VAL A 103 9.52 4.58 -2.75
C VAL A 103 8.03 4.43 -2.51
N ALA A 104 7.52 4.93 -1.38
CA ALA A 104 6.12 4.80 -1.02
C ALA A 104 5.65 5.90 -0.07
N ARG A 105 4.33 6.07 -0.03
CA ARG A 105 3.61 6.90 0.93
C ARG A 105 2.85 6.00 1.88
N PHE A 106 2.93 6.31 3.17
CA PHE A 106 2.39 5.46 4.23
C PHE A 106 1.29 6.22 4.97
N TYR A 107 0.13 5.59 5.06
CA TYR A 107 -1.10 6.20 5.57
C TYR A 107 -1.49 5.56 6.90
N ASN A 108 -1.79 6.38 7.91
CA ASN A 108 -2.05 5.90 9.27
C ASN A 108 -3.28 4.99 9.30
N ALA A 109 -3.08 3.74 9.70
CA ALA A 109 -4.10 2.71 9.84
C ALA A 109 -4.14 2.14 11.27
N SER A 110 -3.60 2.86 12.26
CA SER A 110 -3.47 2.41 13.65
C SER A 110 -4.83 2.02 14.26
N CYS A 111 -5.85 2.86 14.11
CA CYS A 111 -7.18 2.54 14.64
C CYS A 111 -7.87 1.43 13.84
N VAL A 112 -7.63 1.34 12.53
CA VAL A 112 -8.13 0.22 11.72
C VAL A 112 -7.52 -1.09 12.22
N ALA A 113 -6.23 -1.09 12.56
CA ALA A 113 -5.56 -2.26 13.11
C ALA A 113 -6.11 -2.73 14.46
N ALA A 114 -6.49 -1.78 15.32
CA ALA A 114 -7.03 -2.07 16.65
C ALA A 114 -8.50 -2.52 16.61
N ASP A 115 -9.33 -1.82 15.84
CA ASP A 115 -10.78 -1.96 15.92
C ASP A 115 -11.37 -2.79 14.75
N TYR A 116 -10.69 -2.84 13.59
CA TYR A 116 -11.18 -3.45 12.35
C TYR A 116 -10.11 -4.31 11.64
N PRO A 117 -9.59 -5.38 12.29
CA PRO A 117 -8.42 -6.12 11.80
C PRO A 117 -8.66 -6.89 10.48
N ASP A 118 -9.88 -7.34 10.21
CA ASP A 118 -10.29 -7.95 8.94
C ASP A 118 -10.31 -6.91 7.81
N LEU A 119 -10.83 -5.71 8.07
CA LEU A 119 -10.80 -4.59 7.14
C LEU A 119 -9.36 -4.19 6.82
N LEU A 120 -8.50 -4.10 7.84
CA LEU A 120 -7.08 -3.81 7.68
C LEU A 120 -6.45 -4.74 6.63
N GLY A 121 -6.69 -6.05 6.73
CA GLY A 121 -6.15 -7.05 5.81
C GLY A 121 -6.55 -6.87 4.33
N LEU A 122 -7.67 -6.21 4.06
CA LEU A 122 -8.16 -5.95 2.68
C LEU A 122 -7.54 -4.70 2.05
N ILE A 123 -7.09 -3.74 2.86
CA ILE A 123 -6.68 -2.43 2.37
C ILE A 123 -5.50 -2.50 1.38
N PRO A 124 -4.45 -3.33 1.58
CA PRO A 124 -3.36 -3.42 0.60
C PRO A 124 -3.86 -3.81 -0.79
N ASN A 125 -4.72 -4.83 -0.88
CA ASN A 125 -5.26 -5.31 -2.15
C ASN A 125 -6.03 -4.19 -2.88
N LEU A 126 -6.80 -3.40 -2.11
CA LEU A 126 -7.54 -2.26 -2.62
C LEU A 126 -6.62 -1.11 -3.04
N ALA A 127 -5.71 -0.68 -2.16
CA ALA A 127 -4.78 0.41 -2.39
C ALA A 127 -3.91 0.18 -3.64
N LEU A 128 -3.59 -1.08 -3.95
CA LEU A 128 -2.84 -1.43 -5.16
C LEU A 128 -3.59 -1.08 -6.45
N GLN A 129 -4.93 -1.15 -6.44
CA GLN A 129 -5.76 -0.90 -7.64
C GLN A 129 -5.86 0.57 -8.01
N TYR A 130 -5.49 1.48 -7.10
CA TYR A 130 -5.60 2.91 -7.30
C TYR A 130 -4.23 3.56 -7.45
N PRO A 131 -4.11 4.58 -8.32
CA PRO A 131 -2.93 5.42 -8.33
C PRO A 131 -2.81 6.17 -7.00
N LEU A 132 -1.58 6.51 -6.62
CA LEU A 132 -1.39 7.45 -5.52
C LEU A 132 -2.02 8.80 -5.90
N PRO A 133 -2.60 9.53 -4.92
CA PRO A 133 -3.14 10.85 -5.17
C PRO A 133 -2.11 11.79 -5.83
N ALA A 134 -2.58 12.64 -6.74
CA ALA A 134 -1.73 13.63 -7.40
C ALA A 134 -1.15 14.64 -6.39
N ASP A 135 -1.97 15.09 -5.43
CA ASP A 135 -1.48 15.81 -4.26
C ASP A 135 -0.70 14.83 -3.36
N PRO A 136 0.60 15.06 -3.12
CA PRO A 136 1.41 14.18 -2.29
C PRO A 136 0.92 14.07 -0.84
N SER A 137 0.18 15.07 -0.34
CA SER A 137 -0.35 15.13 1.02
C SER A 137 -1.78 14.60 1.15
N ALA A 138 -2.46 14.31 0.04
CA ALA A 138 -3.85 13.90 0.07
C ALA A 138 -4.03 12.51 0.70
N PRO A 139 -5.19 12.25 1.34
CA PRO A 139 -5.52 10.95 1.93
C PRO A 139 -5.57 9.83 0.88
N LEU A 140 -5.42 8.59 1.35
CA LEU A 140 -5.49 7.40 0.50
C LEU A 140 -6.93 7.05 0.15
N ALA A 141 -7.31 7.25 -1.10
CA ALA A 141 -8.60 6.78 -1.60
C ALA A 141 -8.64 5.24 -1.78
N PRO A 142 -9.81 4.60 -1.59
CA PRO A 142 -11.07 5.16 -1.10
C PRO A 142 -11.19 5.15 0.45
N SER A 143 -10.12 4.78 1.15
CA SER A 143 -10.12 4.60 2.62
C SER A 143 -10.09 5.89 3.45
N ASP A 144 -9.75 7.02 2.82
CA ASP A 144 -9.52 8.33 3.45
C ASP A 144 -8.46 8.32 4.59
N LEU A 145 -7.57 7.32 4.58
CA LEU A 145 -6.49 7.24 5.56
C LEU A 145 -5.50 8.39 5.32
N GLN A 146 -5.13 9.07 6.40
CA GLN A 146 -4.27 10.24 6.35
C GLN A 146 -2.81 9.86 6.18
N LEU A 147 -2.09 10.60 5.33
CA LEU A 147 -0.65 10.41 5.14
C LEU A 147 0.08 10.55 6.49
N SER A 148 1.07 9.73 6.76
CA SER A 148 1.78 9.72 8.06
C SER A 148 3.28 9.49 7.97
N THR A 149 3.79 9.01 6.84
CA THR A 149 5.22 8.69 6.70
C THR A 149 5.57 8.66 5.20
N HIS A 150 6.74 9.18 4.85
CA HIS A 150 7.38 8.92 3.57
C HIS A 150 8.37 7.77 3.71
N HIS A 151 8.34 6.85 2.75
CA HIS A 151 9.26 5.72 2.69
C HIS A 151 10.13 5.79 1.43
N TYR A 152 11.43 5.64 1.62
CA TYR A 152 12.41 5.56 0.54
C TYR A 152 13.62 4.74 0.98
N PHE A 153 14.58 4.54 0.08
CA PHE A 153 15.85 3.90 0.39
C PHE A 153 16.97 4.93 0.29
N SER A 154 17.76 5.12 1.35
CA SER A 154 18.92 6.05 1.34
C SER A 154 20.12 5.48 0.58
N ASN A 155 20.14 4.17 0.40
CA ASN A 155 21.04 3.41 -0.47
C ASN A 155 20.35 2.08 -0.80
N ALA A 156 20.95 1.23 -1.65
CA ALA A 156 20.35 -0.02 -2.10
C ALA A 156 19.91 -1.01 -0.99
N SER A 157 20.34 -0.84 0.26
CA SER A 157 20.08 -1.76 1.38
C SER A 157 19.42 -1.14 2.61
N THR A 158 19.21 0.19 2.62
CA THR A 158 18.76 0.90 3.82
C THR A 158 17.39 1.52 3.60
N PRO A 159 16.31 0.81 3.98
CA PRO A 159 14.97 1.39 4.04
C PRO A 159 14.92 2.51 5.09
N VAL A 160 14.28 3.61 4.72
CA VAL A 160 14.06 4.79 5.57
C VAL A 160 12.57 5.03 5.71
N PHE A 161 12.12 5.28 6.94
CA PHE A 161 10.76 5.71 7.25
C PHE A 161 10.83 7.09 7.90
N ALA A 162 10.46 8.12 7.15
CA ALA A 162 10.48 9.52 7.59
C ALA A 162 9.08 9.93 8.06
N PHE A 163 8.92 10.13 9.37
CA PHE A 163 7.70 10.66 9.98
C PHE A 163 7.70 12.19 9.92
N ASP A 164 7.67 12.73 8.70
CA ASP A 164 7.96 14.13 8.34
C ASP A 164 6.72 14.91 7.87
N THR A 165 5.52 14.35 8.05
CA THR A 165 4.25 14.97 7.64
C THR A 165 3.57 15.67 8.81
N ALA A 166 2.62 16.57 8.53
CA ALA A 166 1.91 17.33 9.57
C ALA A 166 1.17 16.42 10.58
N THR A 167 0.62 15.31 10.08
CA THR A 167 -0.14 14.27 10.79
C THR A 167 0.74 13.14 11.31
N SER A 168 2.06 13.20 11.10
CA SER A 168 3.00 12.17 11.56
C SER A 168 3.09 12.12 13.09
N PRO A 169 3.08 10.91 13.70
CA PRO A 169 3.59 10.77 15.06
C PRO A 169 5.04 11.24 15.12
N LYS A 170 5.47 11.78 16.26
CA LYS A 170 6.80 12.42 16.40
C LYS A 170 7.92 11.39 16.65
N PHE A 171 8.07 10.44 15.73
CA PHE A 171 9.10 9.40 15.80
C PHE A 171 10.40 9.74 15.06
N GLY A 172 10.44 10.86 14.33
CA GLY A 172 11.63 11.26 13.58
C GLY A 172 11.87 10.39 12.35
N THR A 173 13.13 10.05 12.07
CA THR A 173 13.50 9.25 10.90
C THR A 173 14.08 7.90 11.32
N VAL A 174 13.48 6.81 10.84
CA VAL A 174 13.93 5.45 11.11
C VAL A 174 14.73 4.94 9.92
N PHE A 175 16.04 4.74 10.11
CA PHE A 175 16.89 3.97 9.20
C PHE A 175 16.88 2.52 9.66
N ALA A 176 16.36 1.63 8.84
CA ALA A 176 16.19 0.23 9.18
C ALA A 176 17.12 -0.69 8.39
N GLN A 177 17.17 -1.95 8.80
CA GLN A 177 17.87 -3.03 8.12
C GLN A 177 17.02 -4.30 8.16
N LYS A 178 17.06 -5.07 7.07
CA LYS A 178 16.38 -6.37 7.00
C LYS A 178 17.07 -7.37 7.92
N VAL A 179 16.29 -8.06 8.74
CA VAL A 179 16.75 -9.15 9.61
C VAL A 179 16.18 -10.48 9.17
N HIS A 180 14.88 -10.54 8.86
CA HIS A 180 14.23 -11.77 8.41
C HIS A 180 13.23 -11.49 7.29
N SER A 181 12.86 -12.54 6.56
CA SER A 181 11.75 -12.52 5.61
C SER A 181 10.91 -13.79 5.70
N SER A 182 9.68 -13.68 5.25
CA SER A 182 8.78 -14.79 4.93
C SER A 182 8.23 -14.56 3.54
N ASP A 183 7.99 -15.61 2.77
CA ASP A 183 7.21 -15.47 1.56
C ASP A 183 5.84 -14.89 1.87
N ALA A 184 5.30 -14.11 0.92
CA ALA A 184 3.92 -13.67 1.01
C ALA A 184 2.99 -14.89 0.91
N PRO A 185 1.82 -14.87 1.57
CA PRO A 185 0.82 -15.93 1.41
C PRO A 185 0.49 -16.18 -0.07
N ALA A 186 0.24 -17.44 -0.43
CA ALA A 186 -0.02 -17.84 -1.83
C ALA A 186 -1.27 -17.17 -2.43
N ASN A 187 -2.19 -16.67 -1.59
CA ASN A 187 -3.38 -15.95 -2.01
C ASN A 187 -3.19 -14.41 -2.05
N ALA A 188 -1.96 -13.91 -1.86
CA ALA A 188 -1.68 -12.48 -2.00
C ALA A 188 -1.92 -12.02 -3.43
N VAL A 189 -2.47 -10.81 -3.60
CA VAL A 189 -2.74 -10.25 -4.93
C VAL A 189 -1.43 -10.06 -5.69
N PRO A 190 -1.28 -10.61 -6.91
CA PRO A 190 0.01 -10.66 -7.59
C PRO A 190 0.42 -9.34 -8.26
N GLY A 191 -0.52 -8.40 -8.43
CA GLY A 191 -0.30 -7.11 -9.06
C GLY A 191 -1.60 -6.36 -9.34
N VAL A 192 -1.51 -5.23 -10.04
CA VAL A 192 -2.67 -4.42 -10.43
C VAL A 192 -3.60 -5.25 -11.31
N SER A 193 -4.91 -5.18 -11.05
CA SER A 193 -5.95 -5.96 -11.72
C SER A 193 -5.73 -7.48 -11.66
N GLY A 194 -4.99 -7.97 -10.67
CA GLY A 194 -4.65 -9.39 -10.53
C GLY A 194 -3.59 -9.87 -11.53
N ILE A 195 -2.90 -8.96 -12.22
CA ILE A 195 -1.85 -9.28 -13.19
C ILE A 195 -0.50 -8.86 -12.61
N GLY A 196 0.42 -9.81 -12.47
CA GLY A 196 1.77 -9.56 -11.97
C GLY A 196 2.49 -10.85 -11.61
N ASN A 197 3.65 -10.73 -10.98
CA ASN A 197 4.53 -11.87 -10.66
C ASN A 197 4.46 -12.28 -9.18
N GLY A 198 3.48 -11.76 -8.43
CA GLY A 198 3.30 -12.07 -7.01
C GLY A 198 3.52 -10.86 -6.10
N ALA A 199 3.32 -11.10 -4.81
CA ALA A 199 3.53 -10.11 -3.78
C ALA A 199 4.94 -10.20 -3.18
N VAL A 200 5.56 -9.05 -2.91
CA VAL A 200 6.90 -9.03 -2.30
C VAL A 200 6.91 -9.71 -0.93
N PRO A 201 8.05 -10.28 -0.49
CA PRO A 201 8.09 -11.02 0.77
C PRO A 201 7.71 -10.16 1.97
N TRP A 202 7.14 -10.77 2.99
CA TRP A 202 6.98 -10.15 4.29
C TRP A 202 8.36 -9.98 4.93
N LEU A 203 8.55 -8.88 5.67
CA LEU A 203 9.85 -8.53 6.23
C LEU A 203 9.74 -8.27 7.73
N TYR A 204 10.76 -8.69 8.45
CA TYR A 204 11.10 -8.16 9.77
C TYR A 204 12.36 -7.30 9.65
N LEU A 205 12.24 -6.05 10.06
CA LEU A 205 13.29 -5.04 10.05
C LEU A 205 13.60 -4.59 11.47
N THR A 206 14.85 -4.24 11.72
CA THR A 206 15.28 -3.55 12.95
C THR A 206 15.84 -2.18 12.64
N SER A 207 15.72 -1.25 13.56
CA SER A 207 16.36 0.06 13.46
C SER A 207 17.88 -0.09 13.56
N ARG A 208 18.60 0.61 12.67
CA ARG A 208 20.06 0.70 12.71
C ARG A 208 20.50 1.54 13.91
N PRO A 209 21.74 1.35 14.42
CA PRO A 209 22.26 2.14 15.54
C PRO A 209 22.29 3.66 15.29
N THR A 210 22.38 4.08 14.03
CA THR A 210 22.41 5.50 13.63
C THR A 210 21.02 6.15 13.56
N THR A 211 19.96 5.42 13.92
CA THR A 211 18.59 5.94 13.92
C THR A 211 18.32 6.83 15.12
N GLU A 212 17.87 8.05 14.86
CA GLU A 212 17.35 8.99 15.85
C GLU A 212 15.82 8.82 15.98
N SER A 213 15.40 7.66 16.50
CA SER A 213 13.98 7.31 16.68
C SER A 213 13.80 6.33 17.84
N PRO A 214 12.66 6.39 18.56
CA PRO A 214 12.32 5.36 19.54
C PRO A 214 11.99 4.01 18.91
N ILE A 215 11.59 3.97 17.63
CA ILE A 215 11.21 2.72 16.95
C ILE A 215 12.40 1.76 16.90
N LYS A 216 12.18 0.50 17.26
CA LYS A 216 13.18 -0.58 17.28
C LYS A 216 12.92 -1.66 16.24
N ALA A 217 11.67 -1.94 15.94
CA ALA A 217 11.26 -2.96 14.99
C ALA A 217 10.20 -2.46 14.03
N VAL A 218 10.31 -2.87 12.77
CA VAL A 218 9.30 -2.62 11.74
C VAL A 218 8.98 -3.92 11.02
N TYR A 219 7.70 -4.26 10.89
CA TYR A 219 7.25 -5.40 10.11
C TYR A 219 6.57 -4.91 8.84
N ARG A 220 6.86 -5.53 7.70
CA ARG A 220 6.09 -5.40 6.46
C ARG A 220 5.29 -6.67 6.26
N LEU A 221 3.97 -6.59 6.33
CA LEU A 221 3.05 -7.72 6.27
C LEU A 221 1.93 -7.43 5.26
N SER A 222 1.10 -8.44 4.96
CA SER A 222 -0.07 -8.30 4.08
C SER A 222 0.24 -7.59 2.74
N THR A 223 1.35 -7.98 2.13
CA THR A 223 1.83 -7.41 0.87
C THR A 223 0.93 -7.79 -0.31
N ALA A 224 0.74 -6.85 -1.23
CA ALA A 224 0.16 -7.09 -2.56
C ALA A 224 1.09 -6.51 -3.63
N GLY A 225 1.30 -7.28 -4.71
CA GLY A 225 2.17 -6.89 -5.82
C GLY A 225 3.63 -6.66 -5.47
N GLY A 226 4.35 -6.07 -6.41
CA GLY A 226 5.72 -5.65 -6.27
C GLY A 226 6.78 -6.70 -6.59
N GLN A 227 6.45 -7.97 -6.83
CA GLN A 227 7.46 -8.93 -7.30
C GLN A 227 7.86 -8.64 -8.76
N PRO A 228 9.15 -8.70 -9.07
CA PRO A 228 9.60 -8.64 -10.46
C PRO A 228 9.35 -10.00 -11.14
N PRO A 229 9.45 -10.09 -12.47
CA PRO A 229 9.51 -11.38 -13.15
C PRO A 229 10.74 -12.18 -12.69
N GLU A 230 10.73 -13.50 -12.90
CA GLU A 230 11.84 -14.39 -12.53
C GLU A 230 13.15 -14.04 -13.26
N THR A 231 13.03 -13.51 -14.48
CA THR A 231 14.16 -13.10 -15.32
C THR A 231 13.93 -11.73 -15.92
N CYS A 232 15.01 -11.09 -16.33
CA CYS A 232 15.05 -9.80 -17.03
C CYS A 232 14.66 -9.89 -18.52
N ALA A 233 14.09 -11.00 -18.97
CA ALA A 233 13.68 -11.16 -20.35
C ALA A 233 12.62 -10.13 -20.71
N ASN A 234 12.85 -9.37 -21.79
CA ASN A 234 11.99 -8.27 -22.24
C ASN A 234 11.79 -7.13 -21.23
N MET A 235 12.65 -7.05 -20.20
CA MET A 235 12.63 -5.94 -19.25
C MET A 235 13.63 -4.86 -19.64
N PRO A 236 13.32 -3.57 -19.41
CA PRO A 236 14.32 -2.52 -19.54
C PRO A 236 15.40 -2.66 -18.45
N ALA A 237 16.51 -1.95 -18.63
CA ALA A 237 17.64 -1.99 -17.69
C ALA A 237 17.27 -1.57 -16.25
N ALA A 238 16.26 -0.72 -16.10
CA ALA A 238 15.64 -0.38 -14.82
C ALA A 238 14.12 -0.28 -14.98
N PHE A 239 13.37 -0.75 -13.99
CA PHE A 239 11.92 -0.72 -13.98
C PHE A 239 11.37 -0.69 -12.55
N SER A 240 10.07 -0.42 -12.46
CA SER A 240 9.35 -0.32 -11.20
C SER A 240 8.11 -1.21 -11.23
N VAL A 241 7.73 -1.78 -10.08
CA VAL A 241 6.53 -2.59 -9.91
C VAL A 241 5.71 -2.03 -8.77
N ASP A 242 4.43 -1.76 -9.01
CA ASP A 242 3.50 -1.30 -7.99
C ASP A 242 3.35 -2.31 -6.85
N TYR A 243 3.33 -1.81 -5.62
CA TYR A 243 3.10 -2.61 -4.44
C TYR A 243 2.30 -1.84 -3.39
N SER A 244 1.68 -2.59 -2.50
CA SER A 244 1.13 -2.11 -1.24
C SER A 244 1.40 -3.12 -0.12
N ALA A 245 1.38 -2.67 1.13
CA ALA A 245 1.59 -3.52 2.30
C ALA A 245 1.12 -2.82 3.58
N ILE A 246 1.08 -3.57 4.69
CA ILE A 246 0.85 -3.03 6.03
C ILE A 246 2.18 -3.03 6.78
N TYR A 247 2.47 -1.90 7.41
CA TYR A 247 3.67 -1.70 8.20
C TYR A 247 3.31 -1.50 9.67
N TRP A 248 3.98 -2.26 10.53
CA TRP A 248 3.78 -2.22 11.99
C TRP A 248 5.07 -1.73 12.65
N PHE A 249 4.99 -0.65 13.42
CA PHE A 249 6.12 0.03 14.04
C PHE A 249 6.09 -0.16 15.56
N TYR A 250 7.15 -0.75 16.10
CA TYR A 250 7.28 -1.09 17.52
C TYR A 250 8.44 -0.33 18.15
N LYS A 251 8.26 0.17 19.38
CA LYS A 251 9.30 0.80 20.21
C LYS A 251 9.75 -0.10 21.35
#